data_AF-A0A967WMT8-F1
#
_entry.id   AF-A0A967WMT8-F1
#
_cell.length_a   1.000
_cell.length_b   1.000
_cell.length_c   1.000
_cell.angle_alpha   90.00
_cell.angle_beta   90.00
_cell.angle_gamma   90.00
#
_symmetry.space_group_name_H-M   'P 1'
#
loop_
_entity.id
_entity.type
_entity.pdbx_description
1 polymer ?
#
loop_
_entity_poly.entity_id
_entity_poly.type
_entity_poly.pdbx_seq_one_letter_code
_entity_poly.pdbx_strand_id
1 'polypeptide(L)'
;MIVDKPRLPWEVGPEQILAPSTMEYGAAIIASLANHFIERDRGVGFMAYSRHREVIPADRGQRQLAKILETLSVIRADGHIPLAEIVAAEGAHLSRNTTLVIVTPTDQNYWIAAARDLSQRGINIVAVLLEAYSFGHPIGNEDLLAELSISGISTYLVREGDDLAQALARPYAQGVKPLGRSVQPG
;
A
#
# COMPACT_ATOMS: atom_id res chain seq x y z
N MET A 1 16.70 -38.23 -14.20
CA MET A 1 17.51 -37.47 -13.22
C MET A 1 17.90 -36.16 -13.88
N ILE A 2 17.19 -35.07 -13.58
CA ILE A 2 17.57 -33.73 -14.02
C ILE A 2 18.54 -33.21 -12.95
N VAL A 3 19.79 -33.00 -13.34
CA VAL A 3 20.80 -32.40 -12.48
C VAL A 3 20.49 -30.91 -12.44
N ASP A 4 20.03 -30.43 -11.28
CA ASP A 4 19.86 -29.00 -11.02
C ASP A 4 21.26 -28.38 -10.98
N LYS A 5 21.58 -27.52 -11.96
CA LYS A 5 22.86 -26.84 -12.02
C LYS A 5 22.85 -25.65 -11.05
N PRO A 6 23.86 -25.46 -10.21
CA PRO A 6 23.93 -24.30 -9.34
C PRO A 6 24.00 -23.03 -10.20
N ARG A 7 22.98 -22.18 -10.06
CA ARG A 7 22.88 -20.90 -10.77
C ARG A 7 23.96 -19.93 -10.31
N LEU A 8 24.49 -19.14 -11.24
CA LEU A 8 25.52 -18.15 -10.95
C LEU A 8 24.91 -16.87 -10.34
N PRO A 9 25.59 -16.16 -9.42
CA PRO A 9 25.04 -15.00 -8.71
C PRO A 9 24.62 -13.81 -9.58
N TRP A 10 25.02 -13.78 -10.85
CA TRP A 10 24.76 -12.71 -11.82
C TRP A 10 23.83 -13.15 -12.96
N GLU A 11 23.36 -14.40 -12.96
CA GLU A 11 22.26 -14.79 -13.83
C GLU A 11 21.01 -14.04 -13.37
N VAL A 12 20.35 -13.34 -14.30
CA VAL A 12 19.07 -12.69 -14.05
C VAL A 12 18.14 -13.75 -13.43
N GLY A 13 17.86 -13.58 -12.13
CA GLY A 13 16.99 -14.46 -11.36
C GLY A 13 15.62 -14.60 -12.04
N PRO A 14 14.79 -15.57 -11.62
CA PRO A 14 13.37 -15.44 -11.93
C PRO A 14 12.94 -14.00 -11.58
N GLU A 15 12.13 -13.40 -12.46
CA GLU A 15 11.44 -12.12 -12.27
C GLU A 15 11.19 -11.92 -10.77
N GLN A 16 11.77 -10.91 -10.12
CA GLN A 16 11.89 -10.85 -8.65
C GLN A 16 10.51 -10.96 -7.99
N ILE A 17 10.11 -12.17 -7.64
CA ILE A 17 8.83 -12.43 -6.98
C ILE A 17 9.03 -11.99 -5.54
N LEU A 18 8.34 -10.92 -5.15
CA LEU A 18 8.29 -10.48 -3.76
C LEU A 18 7.78 -11.64 -2.90
N ALA A 19 8.39 -11.84 -1.74
CA ALA A 19 7.89 -12.84 -0.81
C ALA A 19 6.41 -12.57 -0.50
N PRO A 20 5.55 -13.60 -0.40
CA PRO A 20 4.11 -13.46 -0.25
C PRO A 20 3.75 -12.94 1.16
N SER A 21 3.98 -11.64 1.36
CA SER A 21 3.90 -10.94 2.64
C SER A 21 3.42 -9.53 2.39
N THR A 22 2.40 -9.11 3.13
CA THR A 22 1.88 -7.75 3.06
C THR A 22 2.92 -6.70 3.46
N MET A 23 3.90 -7.08 4.30
CA MET A 23 5.02 -6.21 4.66
C MET A 23 5.95 -5.94 3.47
N GLU A 24 6.31 -6.98 2.72
CA GLU A 24 7.21 -6.88 1.57
C GLU A 24 6.54 -6.15 0.41
N TYR A 25 5.28 -6.48 0.13
CA TYR A 25 4.48 -5.76 -0.88
C TYR A 25 4.27 -4.30 -0.48
N GLY A 26 3.92 -4.03 0.79
CA GLY A 26 3.79 -2.69 1.31
C GLY A 26 5.08 -1.87 1.18
N ALA A 27 6.21 -2.44 1.59
CA ALA A 27 7.52 -1.79 1.48
C ALA A 27 7.90 -1.49 0.02
N ALA A 28 7.71 -2.46 -0.89
CA ALA A 28 7.97 -2.29 -2.32
C ALA A 28 7.08 -1.21 -2.96
N ILE A 29 5.79 -1.18 -2.63
CA ILE A 29 4.84 -0.15 -3.08
C ILE A 29 5.28 1.23 -2.57
N ILE A 30 5.57 1.36 -1.27
CA ILE A 30 5.97 2.64 -0.67
C ILE A 30 7.28 3.13 -1.30
N ALA A 31 8.27 2.25 -1.45
CA ALA A 31 9.55 2.57 -2.08
C ALA A 31 9.36 3.03 -3.54
N SER A 32 8.52 2.35 -4.31
CA SER A 32 8.22 2.68 -5.71
C SER A 32 7.52 4.02 -5.83
N LEU A 33 6.51 4.28 -4.99
CA LEU A 33 5.79 5.56 -4.96
C LEU A 33 6.71 6.71 -4.54
N ALA A 34 7.54 6.50 -3.51
CA ALA A 34 8.50 7.49 -3.05
C ALA A 34 9.51 7.84 -4.15
N ASN A 35 10.10 6.84 -4.80
CA ASN A 35 11.03 7.06 -5.91
C ASN A 35 10.35 7.79 -7.07
N HIS A 36 9.17 7.34 -7.49
CA HIS A 36 8.40 7.94 -8.58
C HIS A 36 8.13 9.44 -8.37
N PHE A 37 7.79 9.84 -7.15
CA PHE A 37 7.49 11.24 -6.85
C PHE A 37 8.76 12.08 -6.62
N ILE A 38 9.81 11.50 -6.03
CA ILE A 38 11.10 12.17 -5.85
C ILE A 38 11.77 12.44 -7.21
N GLU A 39 11.72 11.49 -8.15
CA GLU A 39 12.21 11.68 -9.52
C GLU A 39 11.50 12.82 -10.27
N ARG A 40 10.29 13.20 -9.82
CA ARG A 40 9.48 14.30 -10.36
C ARG A 40 9.59 15.58 -9.54
N ASP A 41 10.61 15.69 -8.70
CA ASP A 41 10.88 16.85 -7.81
C ASP A 41 9.69 17.21 -6.88
N ARG A 42 8.87 16.21 -6.53
CA ARG A 42 7.80 16.37 -5.56
C ARG A 42 8.32 16.13 -4.14
N GLY A 43 7.82 16.90 -3.19
CA GLY A 43 8.04 16.64 -1.77
C GLY A 43 7.33 15.36 -1.34
N VAL A 44 8.05 14.44 -0.72
CA VAL A 44 7.51 13.16 -0.22
C VAL A 44 7.83 13.05 1.26
N GLY A 45 6.80 12.90 2.09
CA GLY A 45 6.93 12.49 3.49
C GLY A 45 6.59 11.01 3.65
N PHE A 46 6.96 10.43 4.78
CA PHE A 46 6.65 9.05 5.11
C PHE A 46 6.25 8.94 6.57
N MET A 47 5.24 8.13 6.85
CA MET A 47 4.75 7.87 8.20
C MET A 47 4.39 6.39 8.30
N ALA A 48 4.80 5.75 9.39
CA ALA A 48 4.41 4.39 9.68
C ALA A 48 4.37 4.12 11.18
N TYR A 49 3.54 3.15 11.55
CA TYR A 49 3.33 2.76 12.94
C TYR A 49 3.65 1.29 13.09
N SER A 50 4.75 1.02 13.79
CA SER A 50 5.17 -0.30 14.26
C SER A 50 5.08 -0.31 15.80
N ARG A 51 6.00 -0.98 16.51
CA ARG A 51 6.28 -0.68 17.93
C ARG A 51 6.52 0.80 18.19
N HIS A 52 7.11 1.51 17.22
CA HIS A 52 7.41 2.92 17.31
C HIS A 52 6.71 3.70 16.19
N ARG A 53 6.43 4.97 16.48
CA ARG A 53 5.94 5.94 15.50
C ARG A 53 7.12 6.45 14.69
N GLU A 54 7.15 6.10 13.41
CA GLU A 54 8.16 6.55 12.46
C GLU A 54 7.58 7.67 11.60
N VAL A 55 8.19 8.86 11.63
CA VAL A 55 7.76 9.99 10.79
C VAL A 55 8.96 10.70 10.17
N ILE A 56 8.93 10.76 8.86
CA ILE A 56 9.86 11.51 8.02
C ILE A 56 9.06 12.66 7.39
N PRO A 57 9.31 13.93 7.78
CA PRO A 57 8.67 15.09 7.17
C PRO A 57 8.94 15.15 5.66
N ALA A 58 8.01 15.77 4.93
CA ALA A 58 8.14 15.90 3.48
C ALA A 58 9.35 16.75 3.09
N ASP A 59 10.23 16.18 2.25
CA ASP A 59 11.39 16.83 1.66
C ASP A 59 11.55 16.33 0.21
N ARG A 60 12.51 16.89 -0.53
CA ARG A 60 12.80 16.54 -1.93
C ARG A 60 14.18 15.89 -2.08
N GLY A 61 14.40 15.33 -3.26
CA GLY A 61 15.70 14.83 -3.71
C GLY A 61 16.07 13.45 -3.19
N GLN A 62 17.15 12.89 -3.74
CA GLN A 62 17.54 11.49 -3.54
C GLN A 62 17.87 11.13 -2.08
N ARG A 63 18.36 12.10 -1.29
CA ARG A 63 18.58 11.89 0.15
C ARG A 63 17.28 11.56 0.90
N GLN A 64 16.15 12.09 0.44
CA GLN A 64 14.86 11.78 1.04
C GLN A 64 14.46 10.32 0.77
N LEU A 65 14.71 9.82 -0.44
CA LEU A 65 14.46 8.42 -0.77
C LEU A 65 15.31 7.50 0.12
N ALA A 66 16.59 7.82 0.28
CA ALA A 66 17.49 7.04 1.14
C ALA A 66 16.96 6.89 2.57
N LYS A 67 16.46 7.97 3.19
CA LYS A 67 15.86 7.90 4.54
C LYS A 67 14.63 7.01 4.58
N ILE A 68 13.76 7.10 3.58
CA ILE A 68 12.55 6.28 3.51
C ILE A 68 12.93 4.81 3.39
N LEU A 69 13.87 4.48 2.51
CA LEU A 69 14.36 3.10 2.34
C LEU A 69 15.05 2.56 3.59
N GLU A 70 15.84 3.40 4.29
CA GLU A 70 16.47 3.05 5.56
C GLU A 70 15.41 2.70 6.62
N THR A 71 14.35 3.51 6.76
CA THR A 71 13.24 3.19 7.68
C THR A 71 12.50 1.91 7.26
N LEU A 72 12.20 1.74 5.97
CA LEU A 72 11.52 0.54 5.47
C LEU A 72 12.35 -0.73 5.69
N SER A 73 13.68 -0.63 5.69
CA SER A 73 14.56 -1.79 5.88
C SER A 73 14.53 -2.39 7.30
N VAL A 74 14.07 -1.61 8.29
CA VAL A 74 14.01 -2.04 9.69
C VAL A 74 12.59 -2.15 10.25
N ILE A 75 11.60 -1.64 9.53
CA ILE A 75 10.22 -1.60 10.01
C ILE A 75 9.62 -3.00 10.15
N ARG A 76 8.78 -3.18 11.17
CA ARG A 76 8.08 -4.44 11.46
C ARG A 76 6.58 -4.20 11.60
N ALA A 77 5.78 -5.17 11.19
CA ALA A 77 4.32 -5.12 11.30
C ALA A 77 3.83 -5.58 12.69
N ASP A 78 4.25 -4.87 13.73
CA ASP A 78 3.90 -5.16 15.13
C ASP A 78 3.33 -3.92 15.85
N GLY A 79 2.78 -2.99 15.08
CA GLY A 79 2.00 -1.86 15.58
C GLY A 79 0.59 -2.27 16.00
N HIS A 80 0.04 -1.59 17.00
CA HIS A 80 -1.26 -1.90 17.59
C HIS A 80 -2.25 -0.72 17.53
N ILE A 81 -1.82 0.42 16.97
CA ILE A 81 -2.67 1.61 16.87
C ILE A 81 -3.62 1.43 15.67
N PRO A 82 -4.94 1.56 15.84
CA PRO A 82 -5.90 1.47 14.75
C PRO A 82 -5.63 2.50 13.65
N LEU A 83 -5.82 2.10 12.39
CA LEU A 83 -5.57 2.97 11.23
C LEU A 83 -6.42 4.26 11.27
N ALA A 84 -7.64 4.23 11.80
CA ALA A 84 -8.47 5.43 11.97
C ALA A 84 -7.80 6.47 12.88
N GLU A 85 -7.21 6.03 13.99
CA GLU A 85 -6.54 6.92 14.94
C GLU A 85 -5.28 7.53 14.32
N ILE A 86 -4.52 6.73 13.56
CA ILE A 86 -3.35 7.21 12.82
C ILE A 86 -3.75 8.26 11.79
N VAL A 87 -4.78 7.99 10.98
CA VAL A 87 -5.27 8.91 9.95
C VAL A 87 -5.78 10.21 10.59
N ALA A 88 -6.52 10.13 11.68
CA ALA A 88 -7.01 11.31 12.39
C ALA A 88 -5.89 12.15 13.01
N ALA A 89 -4.95 11.51 13.73
CA ALA A 89 -3.86 12.18 14.43
C ALA A 89 -2.87 12.82 13.46
N GLU A 90 -2.35 12.07 12.49
CA GLU A 90 -1.36 12.57 11.54
C GLU A 90 -2.01 13.53 10.52
N GLY A 91 -3.24 13.22 10.10
CA GLY A 91 -3.99 14.05 9.17
C GLY A 91 -4.30 15.46 9.71
N ALA A 92 -4.34 15.64 11.03
CA ALA A 92 -4.50 16.96 11.65
C ALA A 92 -3.37 17.93 11.27
N HIS A 93 -2.15 17.41 11.07
CA HIS A 93 -0.96 18.20 10.74
C HIS A 93 -0.74 18.42 9.24
N LEU A 94 -1.52 17.76 8.38
CA LEU A 94 -1.41 17.91 6.93
C LEU A 94 -2.08 19.20 6.44
N SER A 95 -1.43 19.87 5.49
CA SER A 95 -1.96 21.05 4.82
C SER A 95 -2.90 20.68 3.67
N ARG A 96 -3.76 21.65 3.30
CA ARG A 96 -4.61 21.53 2.09
C ARG A 96 -3.78 21.25 0.84
N ASN A 97 -4.38 20.57 -0.13
CA ASN A 97 -3.76 20.15 -1.39
C ASN A 97 -2.62 19.12 -1.22
N THR A 98 -2.45 18.56 -0.02
CA THR A 98 -1.61 17.38 0.20
C THR A 98 -2.33 16.13 -0.33
N THR A 99 -1.58 15.17 -0.85
CA THR A 99 -2.10 13.82 -1.15
C THR A 99 -1.62 12.87 -0.06
N LEU A 100 -2.56 12.23 0.65
CA LEU A 100 -2.28 11.16 1.59
C LEU A 100 -2.55 9.82 0.88
N VAL A 101 -1.48 9.05 0.66
CA VAL A 101 -1.58 7.69 0.13
C VAL A 101 -1.53 6.71 1.30
N ILE A 102 -2.59 5.96 1.51
CA ILE A 102 -2.71 4.97 2.60
C ILE A 102 -2.49 3.59 1.99
N VAL A 103 -1.40 2.93 2.39
CA VAL A 103 -1.09 1.54 2.00
C VAL A 103 -1.44 0.64 3.17
N THR A 104 -2.38 -0.29 3.00
CA THR A 104 -2.85 -1.12 4.11
C THR A 104 -3.37 -2.50 3.66
N PRO A 105 -3.14 -3.57 4.45
CA PRO A 105 -3.74 -4.88 4.23
C PRO A 105 -5.07 -5.08 4.97
N THR A 106 -5.67 -4.03 5.55
CA THR A 106 -6.91 -4.18 6.32
C THR A 106 -8.11 -4.41 5.39
N ASP A 107 -9.02 -5.28 5.83
CA ASP A 107 -10.37 -5.49 5.30
C ASP A 107 -11.42 -4.61 5.99
N GLN A 108 -11.03 -3.88 7.04
CA GLN A 108 -11.94 -3.13 7.90
C GLN A 108 -12.18 -1.70 7.40
N ASN A 109 -13.41 -1.21 7.54
CA ASN A 109 -13.85 0.11 7.05
C ASN A 109 -13.73 1.25 8.06
N TYR A 110 -13.35 0.98 9.32
CA TYR A 110 -13.38 1.95 10.43
C TYR A 110 -12.59 3.25 10.16
N TRP A 111 -11.63 3.25 9.23
CA TRP A 111 -10.77 4.39 8.90
C TRP A 111 -11.36 5.30 7.82
N ILE A 112 -12.40 4.88 7.11
CA ILE A 112 -13.01 5.65 6.01
C ILE A 112 -13.61 6.95 6.52
N ALA A 113 -14.25 6.94 7.70
CA ALA A 113 -14.79 8.16 8.31
C ALA A 113 -13.68 9.21 8.52
N ALA A 114 -12.56 8.83 9.12
CA ALA A 114 -11.42 9.71 9.31
C ALA A 114 -10.85 10.21 7.96
N ALA A 115 -10.77 9.34 6.96
CA ALA A 115 -10.33 9.72 5.62
C ALA A 115 -11.28 10.74 4.94
N ARG A 116 -12.60 10.58 5.09
CA ARG A 116 -13.60 11.53 4.58
C ARG A 116 -13.46 12.89 5.25
N ASP A 117 -13.24 12.93 6.56
CA ASP A 117 -13.03 14.19 7.30
C ASP A 117 -11.80 14.95 6.77
N LEU A 118 -10.70 14.23 6.47
CA LEU A 118 -9.53 14.83 5.82
C LEU A 118 -9.84 15.30 4.39
N SER A 119 -10.63 14.54 3.63
CA SER A 119 -11.04 14.93 2.28
C SER A 119 -11.85 16.22 2.27
N GLN A 120 -12.79 16.38 3.19
CA GLN A 120 -13.57 17.62 3.37
C GLN A 120 -12.68 18.82 3.75
N ARG A 121 -11.56 18.57 4.43
CA ARG A 121 -10.54 19.59 4.72
C ARG A 121 -9.66 19.91 3.52
N GLY A 122 -9.83 19.26 2.37
CA GLY A 122 -9.09 19.51 1.14
C GLY A 122 -7.79 18.70 1.00
N ILE A 123 -7.70 17.56 1.67
CA ILE A 123 -6.61 16.58 1.49
C ILE A 123 -7.08 15.53 0.48
N ASN A 124 -6.28 15.24 -0.54
CA ASN A 124 -6.60 14.20 -1.51
C ASN A 124 -6.23 12.83 -0.91
N ILE A 125 -7.19 11.92 -0.78
CA ILE A 125 -6.96 10.59 -0.24
C ILE A 125 -6.87 9.58 -1.38
N VAL A 126 -5.83 8.75 -1.34
CA VAL A 126 -5.68 7.58 -2.22
C VAL A 126 -5.46 6.35 -1.34
N ALA A 127 -6.22 5.29 -1.59
CA ALA A 127 -6.06 4.02 -0.91
C ALA A 127 -5.30 3.04 -1.82
N VAL A 128 -4.31 2.33 -1.27
CA VAL A 128 -3.68 1.17 -1.89
C VAL A 128 -3.91 0.01 -0.94
N LEU A 129 -4.87 -0.84 -1.29
CA LEU A 129 -5.23 -2.02 -0.52
C LEU A 129 -4.37 -3.20 -0.98
N LEU A 130 -3.75 -3.87 -0.02
CA LEU A 130 -3.23 -5.22 -0.22
C LEU A 130 -4.39 -6.17 0.05
N GLU A 131 -4.86 -6.92 -0.95
CA GLU A 131 -6.08 -7.72 -0.84
C GLU A 131 -5.92 -8.79 0.23
N ALA A 132 -6.63 -8.64 1.36
CA ALA A 132 -6.46 -9.45 2.55
C ALA A 132 -6.62 -10.94 2.26
N TYR A 133 -7.63 -11.31 1.45
CA TYR A 133 -7.88 -12.69 1.07
C TYR A 133 -6.72 -13.32 0.29
N SER A 134 -6.13 -12.59 -0.65
CA SER A 134 -4.99 -13.10 -1.43
C SER A 134 -3.77 -13.41 -0.57
N PHE A 135 -3.59 -12.70 0.55
CA PHE A 135 -2.51 -12.93 1.53
C PHE A 135 -2.92 -13.86 2.69
N GLY A 136 -3.97 -14.66 2.52
CA GLY A 136 -4.38 -15.69 3.48
C GLY A 136 -5.36 -15.26 4.58
N HIS A 137 -5.92 -14.05 4.52
CA HIS A 137 -7.02 -13.66 5.39
C HIS A 137 -8.33 -14.34 4.97
N PRO A 138 -9.22 -14.78 5.87
CA PRO A 138 -10.47 -15.44 5.47
C PRO A 138 -11.49 -14.51 4.81
N ILE A 139 -11.33 -13.20 4.98
CA ILE A 139 -12.26 -12.17 4.50
C ILE A 139 -11.56 -11.35 3.41
N GLY A 140 -12.28 -11.07 2.32
CA GLY A 140 -11.84 -10.19 1.24
C GLY A 140 -12.20 -8.73 1.48
N ASN A 141 -11.84 -7.86 0.55
CA ASN A 141 -12.03 -6.42 0.68
C ASN A 141 -13.28 -5.90 -0.04
N GLU A 142 -14.23 -6.76 -0.43
CA GLU A 142 -15.37 -6.38 -1.28
C GLU A 142 -16.23 -5.28 -0.66
N ASP A 143 -16.61 -5.42 0.60
CA ASP A 143 -17.41 -4.42 1.33
C ASP A 143 -16.63 -3.11 1.52
N LEU A 144 -15.33 -3.23 1.85
CA LEU A 144 -14.43 -2.09 1.98
C LEU A 144 -14.28 -1.32 0.65
N LEU A 145 -14.11 -2.03 -0.48
CA LEU A 145 -14.01 -1.45 -1.81
C LEU A 145 -15.29 -0.73 -2.22
N ALA A 146 -16.46 -1.30 -1.91
CA ALA A 146 -17.75 -0.66 -2.16
C ALA A 146 -17.87 0.66 -1.38
N GLU A 147 -17.49 0.66 -0.09
CA GLU A 147 -17.57 1.85 0.74
C GLU A 147 -16.55 2.93 0.33
N LEU A 148 -15.33 2.56 -0.05
CA LEU A 148 -14.34 3.50 -0.58
C LEU A 148 -14.81 4.14 -1.88
N SER A 149 -15.45 3.36 -2.75
CA SER A 149 -16.06 3.85 -3.99
C SER A 149 -17.16 4.89 -3.73
N ILE A 150 -18.09 4.58 -2.80
CA ILE A 150 -19.15 5.52 -2.37
C ILE A 150 -18.55 6.79 -1.75
N SER A 151 -17.42 6.66 -1.07
CA SER A 151 -16.69 7.78 -0.46
C SER A 151 -15.95 8.67 -1.46
N GLY A 152 -15.89 8.27 -2.74
CA GLY A 152 -15.08 8.96 -3.76
C GLY A 152 -13.57 8.82 -3.55
N ILE A 153 -13.12 7.83 -2.77
CA ILE A 153 -11.69 7.60 -2.51
C ILE A 153 -11.12 6.73 -3.64
N SER A 154 -10.16 7.28 -4.39
CA SER A 154 -9.44 6.53 -5.42
C SER A 154 -8.70 5.36 -4.78
N THR A 155 -9.02 4.15 -5.22
CA THR A 155 -8.49 2.92 -4.61
C THR A 155 -7.74 2.10 -5.63
N TYR A 156 -6.60 1.55 -5.25
CA TYR A 156 -5.84 0.53 -5.96
C TYR A 156 -5.89 -0.74 -5.14
N LEU A 157 -6.01 -1.89 -5.80
CA LEU A 157 -6.08 -3.20 -5.15
C LEU A 157 -4.95 -4.05 -5.70
N VAL A 158 -4.06 -4.49 -4.81
CA VAL A 158 -2.89 -5.30 -5.13
C VAL A 158 -3.05 -6.67 -4.46
N ARG A 159 -2.93 -7.73 -5.25
CA ARG A 159 -3.01 -9.12 -4.77
C ARG A 159 -1.64 -9.74 -4.64
N GLU A 160 -1.56 -10.81 -3.85
CA GLU A 160 -0.40 -11.68 -3.87
C GLU A 160 -0.12 -12.18 -5.30
N GLY A 161 1.11 -11.99 -5.76
CA GLY A 161 1.57 -12.39 -7.09
C GLY A 161 1.33 -11.35 -8.20
N ASP A 162 0.70 -10.21 -7.91
CA ASP A 162 0.50 -9.16 -8.90
C ASP A 162 1.82 -8.51 -9.32
N ASP A 163 1.91 -8.15 -10.60
CA ASP A 163 2.88 -7.17 -11.08
C ASP A 163 2.50 -5.79 -10.51
N LEU A 164 3.33 -5.26 -9.61
CA LEU A 164 3.07 -3.99 -8.92
C LEU A 164 2.96 -2.81 -9.89
N ALA A 165 3.74 -2.79 -10.98
CA ALA A 165 3.68 -1.70 -11.95
C ALA A 165 2.33 -1.69 -12.67
N GLN A 166 1.79 -2.87 -12.99
CA GLN A 166 0.47 -3.01 -13.59
C GLN A 166 -0.66 -2.70 -12.60
N ALA A 167 -0.57 -3.24 -11.37
CA ALA A 167 -1.59 -3.05 -10.33
C ALA A 167 -1.73 -1.59 -9.90
N LEU A 168 -0.64 -0.81 -9.94
CA LEU A 168 -0.63 0.63 -9.62
C LEU A 168 -0.83 1.54 -10.82
N ALA A 169 -0.95 1.01 -12.05
CA ALA A 169 -1.08 1.83 -13.26
C ALA A 169 -2.46 2.50 -13.38
N ARG A 170 -3.51 1.86 -12.84
CA ARG A 170 -4.88 2.38 -12.90
C ARG A 170 -5.61 2.07 -11.59
N PRO A 171 -6.42 3.01 -11.07
CA PRO A 171 -7.28 2.72 -9.93
C PRO A 171 -8.14 1.48 -10.22
N TYR A 172 -8.39 0.69 -9.18
CA TYR A 172 -9.42 -0.34 -9.21
C TYR A 172 -10.72 0.33 -9.63
N ALA A 173 -11.17 0.01 -10.84
CA ALA A 173 -12.32 0.66 -11.44
C ALA A 173 -13.52 0.49 -10.50
N GLN A 174 -14.37 1.53 -10.38
CA GLN A 174 -15.66 1.47 -9.69
C GLN A 174 -16.66 0.47 -10.34
N GLY A 175 -16.19 -0.46 -11.17
CA GLY A 175 -16.96 -1.52 -11.80
C GLY A 175 -16.87 -2.79 -10.97
N VAL A 176 -17.94 -3.08 -10.23
CA VAL A 176 -18.26 -4.43 -9.76
C VAL A 176 -18.03 -5.40 -10.92
N LYS A 177 -16.99 -6.22 -10.82
CA LYS A 177 -16.96 -7.53 -11.48
C LYS A 177 -17.22 -8.53 -10.36
N PRO A 178 -18.39 -9.18 -10.30
CA PRO A 178 -18.58 -10.29 -9.38
C PRO A 178 -17.54 -11.35 -9.73
N LEU A 179 -16.72 -11.73 -8.75
CA LEU A 179 -15.90 -12.93 -8.89
C LEU A 179 -16.87 -14.11 -9.05
N GLY A 180 -16.89 -14.67 -10.26
CA GLY A 180 -17.44 -16.01 -10.46
C GLY A 180 -16.65 -16.96 -9.57
N ARG A 181 -17.31 -17.51 -8.55
CA ARG A 181 -16.79 -18.65 -7.79
C ARG A 181 -16.53 -19.79 -8.77
N SER A 182 -15.27 -20.05 -9.11
CA SER A 182 -14.88 -21.38 -9.58
C SER A 182 -14.85 -22.30 -8.36
N VAL A 183 -16.00 -22.85 -8.02
CA VAL A 183 -16.06 -24.09 -7.24
C VAL A 183 -15.49 -25.16 -8.16
N GLN A 184 -14.33 -25.72 -7.82
CA GLN A 184 -13.91 -27.00 -8.40
C GLN A 184 -14.85 -28.09 -7.87
N PRO A 185 -15.54 -28.86 -8.73
CA PRO A 185 -16.22 -30.06 -8.30
C PRO A 185 -15.26 -31.26 -8.34
N GLY A 186 -15.23 -32.03 -7.25
CA GLY A 186 -14.88 -33.45 -7.23
C GLY A 186 -13.40 -33.81 -7.32
#